data_AF-A0A502GAG7-F1
#
_entry.id   AF-A0A502GAG7-F1
#
_cell.length_a   1.000
_cell.length_b   1.000
_cell.length_c   1.000
_cell.angle_alpha   90.00
_cell.angle_beta   90.00
_cell.angle_gamma   90.00
#
_symmetry.space_group_name_H-M   'P 1'
#
loop_
_entity.id
_entity.type
_entity.pdbx_description
1 polymer ?
#
loop_
_entity_poly.entity_id
_entity_poly.type
_entity_poly.pdbx_seq_one_letter_code
_entity_poly.pdbx_strand_id
1 'polypeptide(L)'
;MIRGHLDALTALGFAEGWCFDDERPGHPLAVRVRAPGGEEIAAGHANLHRADLAKVGFGHGWCAFRLRLSIPVEEAMSVPLALHAGTGEEAVEPPRLLPIRAGADASCNTIAKVVAADPTVTGDIGQLSAHGPVLAAFLARHGVERFIHTAYVYVLGRPADENGIGVYAPLLDLGALSPFGLLALLAASDEFRARPRFLAAPNTPAFVFASP
;
A
#
# COMPACT_ATOMS: atom_id res chain seq x y z
N MET A 1 8.61 -15.83 4.94
CA MET A 1 7.59 -16.80 4.44
C MET A 1 6.53 -16.03 3.67
N ILE A 2 6.16 -16.50 2.48
CA ILE A 2 5.14 -15.85 1.65
C ILE A 2 3.76 -16.39 2.01
N ARG A 3 2.80 -15.49 2.17
CA ARG A 3 1.38 -15.78 2.39
C ARG A 3 0.53 -15.02 1.39
N GLY A 4 -0.61 -15.57 1.01
CA GLY A 4 -1.50 -14.93 0.07
C GLY A 4 -2.85 -15.63 -0.04
N HIS A 5 -3.79 -14.91 -0.64
CA HIS A 5 -5.14 -15.39 -0.90
C HIS A 5 -5.72 -14.66 -2.11
N LEU A 6 -6.37 -15.40 -3.01
CA LEU A 6 -7.29 -14.91 -4.02
C LEU A 6 -8.65 -14.75 -3.38
N ASP A 7 -9.27 -13.59 -3.46
CA ASP A 7 -10.58 -13.36 -2.85
C ASP A 7 -11.69 -13.73 -3.85
N ALA A 8 -11.67 -13.10 -5.02
CA ALA A 8 -12.77 -13.14 -5.98
C ALA A 8 -12.34 -12.67 -7.38
N LEU A 9 -13.22 -12.91 -8.35
CA LEU A 9 -13.24 -12.25 -9.66
C LEU A 9 -14.22 -11.06 -9.62
N THR A 10 -13.99 -10.07 -10.48
CA THR A 10 -14.94 -8.97 -10.70
C THR A 10 -15.59 -9.07 -12.07
N ALA A 11 -16.82 -8.57 -12.20
CA ALA A 11 -17.56 -8.56 -13.46
C ALA A 11 -16.84 -7.80 -14.58
N LEU A 12 -15.93 -6.88 -14.24
CA LEU A 12 -15.09 -6.19 -15.22
C LEU A 12 -13.87 -7.01 -15.68
N GLY A 13 -13.69 -8.25 -15.22
CA GLY A 13 -12.56 -9.10 -15.64
C GLY A 13 -11.27 -8.79 -14.88
N PHE A 14 -11.36 -8.72 -13.55
CA PHE A 14 -10.20 -8.62 -12.66
C PHE A 14 -10.18 -9.77 -11.66
N ALA A 15 -9.00 -10.25 -11.29
CA ALA A 15 -8.78 -11.07 -10.10
C ALA A 15 -8.31 -10.19 -8.95
N GLU A 16 -8.91 -10.35 -7.77
CA GLU A 16 -8.55 -9.62 -6.56
C GLU A 16 -8.05 -10.56 -5.47
N GLY A 17 -7.19 -10.05 -4.61
CA GLY A 17 -6.61 -10.81 -3.52
C GLY A 17 -5.55 -10.02 -2.78
N TRP A 18 -4.72 -10.74 -2.04
CA TRP A 18 -3.56 -10.20 -1.35
C TRP A 18 -2.42 -11.20 -1.30
N CYS A 19 -1.19 -10.70 -1.21
CA CYS A 19 0.00 -11.52 -1.06
C CYS A 19 1.16 -10.70 -0.46
N PHE A 20 1.87 -11.24 0.52
CA PHE A 20 3.04 -10.58 1.12
C PHE A 20 4.06 -11.59 1.64
N ASP A 21 5.28 -11.09 1.87
CA ASP A 21 6.39 -11.84 2.47
C ASP A 21 6.57 -11.37 3.92
N ASP A 22 6.42 -12.28 4.88
CA ASP A 22 6.62 -12.00 6.31
C ASP A 22 8.03 -11.50 6.63
N GLU A 23 9.02 -11.89 5.82
CA GLU A 23 10.40 -11.46 6.03
C GLU A 23 10.64 -10.05 5.48
N ARG A 24 9.79 -9.59 4.56
CA ARG A 24 9.89 -8.29 3.90
C ARG A 24 8.49 -7.68 3.71
N PRO A 25 7.76 -7.38 4.81
CA PRO A 25 6.34 -7.00 4.75
C PRO A 25 6.07 -5.67 4.04
N GLY A 26 7.09 -4.81 3.89
CA GLY A 26 6.99 -3.55 3.15
C GLY A 26 7.40 -3.64 1.67
N HIS A 27 7.86 -4.80 1.19
CA HIS A 27 8.23 -4.97 -0.22
C HIS A 27 7.04 -5.45 -1.05
N PRO A 28 6.66 -4.74 -2.13
CA PRO A 28 5.71 -5.26 -3.11
C PRO A 28 6.14 -6.63 -3.64
N LEU A 29 5.21 -7.59 -3.65
CA LEU A 29 5.43 -8.87 -4.31
C LEU A 29 4.85 -8.86 -5.72
N ALA A 30 5.62 -9.32 -6.69
CA ALA A 30 5.07 -9.70 -7.98
C ALA A 30 4.17 -10.93 -7.78
N VAL A 31 2.96 -10.90 -8.34
CA VAL A 31 1.95 -11.95 -8.21
C VAL A 31 1.47 -12.38 -9.58
N ARG A 32 1.14 -13.67 -9.70
CA ARG A 32 0.59 -14.29 -10.90
C ARG A 32 -0.59 -15.16 -10.56
N VAL A 33 -1.59 -15.15 -11.42
CA VAL A 33 -2.75 -16.03 -11.37
C VAL A 33 -2.64 -17.00 -12.53
N ARG A 34 -2.66 -18.31 -12.24
CA ARG A 34 -2.47 -19.36 -13.25
C ARG A 34 -3.63 -20.36 -13.27
N ALA A 35 -3.93 -20.89 -14.45
CA ALA A 35 -4.84 -22.01 -14.66
C ALA A 35 -4.16 -23.37 -14.40
N PRO A 36 -4.95 -24.47 -14.29
CA PRO A 36 -4.41 -25.82 -14.22
C PRO A 36 -3.73 -26.12 -15.57
N GLY A 37 -2.40 -26.29 -15.54
CA GLY A 37 -1.57 -26.37 -16.76
C GLY A 37 -0.45 -25.32 -16.80
N GLY A 38 -0.48 -24.34 -15.88
CA GLY A 38 0.60 -23.36 -15.71
C GLY A 38 0.46 -22.10 -16.58
N GLU A 39 -0.60 -22.02 -17.39
CA GLU A 39 -0.90 -20.82 -18.17
C GLU A 39 -1.16 -19.61 -17.27
N GLU A 40 -0.49 -18.49 -17.57
CA GLU A 40 -0.65 -17.23 -16.85
C GLU A 40 -1.88 -16.47 -17.36
N ILE A 41 -2.85 -16.28 -16.47
CA ILE A 41 -4.12 -15.59 -16.74
C ILE A 41 -4.07 -14.12 -16.30
N ALA A 42 -3.28 -13.81 -15.27
CA ALA A 42 -3.10 -12.45 -14.81
C ALA A 42 -1.75 -12.29 -14.12
N ALA A 43 -1.16 -11.11 -14.21
CA ALA A 43 0.08 -10.78 -13.51
C ALA A 43 0.09 -9.31 -13.07
N GLY A 44 0.82 -9.02 -11.99
CA GLY A 44 1.04 -7.66 -11.51
C GLY A 44 1.72 -7.66 -10.15
N HIS A 45 1.44 -6.65 -9.33
CA HIS A 45 2.03 -6.49 -8.00
C HIS A 45 0.97 -6.43 -6.91
N ALA A 46 1.30 -7.01 -5.76
CA ALA A 46 0.58 -6.87 -4.50
C ALA A 46 1.05 -5.59 -3.79
N ASN A 47 0.49 -4.45 -4.20
CA ASN A 47 0.90 -3.12 -3.76
C ASN A 47 -0.27 -2.17 -3.45
N LEU A 48 -1.51 -2.66 -3.42
CA LEU A 48 -2.70 -1.88 -3.06
C LEU A 48 -2.93 -1.91 -1.56
N HIS A 49 -3.47 -0.81 -1.03
CA HIS A 49 -3.83 -0.70 0.38
C HIS A 49 -5.20 -1.32 0.69
N ARG A 50 -5.26 -2.11 1.77
CA ARG A 50 -6.50 -2.65 2.37
C ARG A 50 -6.48 -2.49 3.88
N ALA A 51 -7.49 -1.76 4.39
CA ALA A 51 -7.57 -1.42 5.81
C ALA A 51 -7.84 -2.65 6.71
N ASP A 52 -8.54 -3.66 6.21
CA ASP A 52 -8.75 -4.92 6.89
C ASP A 52 -7.43 -5.70 7.06
N LEU A 53 -6.59 -5.71 6.03
CA LEU A 53 -5.25 -6.33 6.09
C LEU A 53 -4.31 -5.58 7.03
N ALA A 54 -4.37 -4.25 7.05
CA ALA A 54 -3.62 -3.43 8.00
C ALA A 54 -3.98 -3.77 9.46
N LYS A 55 -5.27 -3.95 9.76
CA LYS A 55 -5.76 -4.28 11.11
C LYS A 55 -5.26 -5.62 11.62
N VAL A 56 -5.10 -6.60 10.73
CA VAL A 56 -4.56 -7.94 11.08
C VAL A 56 -3.03 -8.02 10.93
N GLY A 57 -2.37 -6.91 10.61
CA GLY A 57 -0.91 -6.81 10.53
C GLY A 57 -0.29 -7.44 9.27
N PHE A 58 -1.05 -7.65 8.21
CA PHE A 58 -0.54 -8.27 6.98
C PHE A 58 0.05 -7.22 6.05
N GLY A 59 1.35 -7.31 5.76
CA GLY A 59 2.06 -6.41 4.84
C GLY A 59 1.85 -4.91 5.11
N HIS A 60 1.62 -4.53 6.37
CA HIS A 60 1.21 -3.17 6.79
C HIS A 60 -0.06 -2.64 6.07
N GLY A 61 -0.89 -3.52 5.50
CA GLY A 61 -2.04 -3.20 4.68
C GLY A 61 -1.74 -3.01 3.19
N TRP A 62 -0.47 -2.93 2.76
CA TRP A 62 -0.06 -2.59 1.39
C TRP A 62 0.34 -3.82 0.57
N CYS A 63 -0.50 -4.85 0.63
CA CYS A 63 -0.24 -6.15 0.01
C CYS A 63 -1.43 -6.68 -0.79
N ALA A 64 -2.42 -5.84 -1.09
CA ALA A 64 -3.54 -6.23 -1.93
C ALA A 64 -3.18 -6.12 -3.42
N PHE A 65 -3.89 -6.84 -4.27
CA PHE A 65 -3.78 -6.71 -5.73
C PHE A 65 -5.14 -6.71 -6.41
N ARG A 66 -5.16 -6.14 -7.61
CA ARG A 66 -6.26 -6.21 -8.56
C ARG A 66 -5.66 -6.36 -9.96
N LEU A 67 -5.74 -7.56 -10.52
CA LEU A 67 -5.03 -7.93 -11.75
C LEU A 67 -6.01 -8.09 -12.90
N ARG A 68 -5.70 -7.53 -14.07
CA ARG A 68 -6.51 -7.69 -15.27
C ARG A 68 -6.37 -9.12 -15.80
N LEU A 69 -7.49 -9.78 -16.07
CA LEU A 69 -7.50 -11.09 -16.71
C LEU A 69 -7.14 -10.94 -18.21
N SER A 70 -6.35 -11.87 -18.73
CA SER A 70 -6.07 -12.01 -20.16
C SER A 70 -7.21 -12.69 -20.93
N ILE A 71 -8.08 -13.40 -20.22
CA ILE A 71 -9.27 -14.09 -20.75
C ILE A 71 -10.58 -13.44 -20.26
N PRO A 72 -11.72 -13.69 -20.93
CA PRO A 72 -13.03 -13.27 -20.44
C PRO A 72 -13.33 -13.82 -19.04
N VAL A 73 -14.10 -13.06 -18.25
CA VAL A 73 -14.42 -13.46 -16.87
C VAL A 73 -15.26 -14.73 -16.83
N GLU A 74 -16.14 -14.94 -17.82
CA GLU A 74 -17.00 -16.11 -17.95
C GLU A 74 -16.18 -17.40 -18.10
N GLU A 75 -15.06 -17.31 -18.82
CA GLU A 75 -14.12 -18.41 -18.96
C GLU A 75 -13.35 -18.63 -17.66
N ALA A 76 -12.81 -17.57 -17.06
CA ALA A 76 -12.07 -17.63 -15.80
C ALA A 76 -12.90 -18.22 -14.64
N MET A 77 -14.21 -17.99 -14.61
CA MET A 77 -15.13 -18.57 -13.62
C MET A 77 -15.22 -20.10 -13.70
N SER A 78 -14.93 -20.67 -14.86
CA SER A 78 -15.05 -22.12 -15.11
C SER A 78 -13.73 -22.85 -14.94
N VAL A 79 -12.65 -22.14 -14.58
CA VAL A 79 -11.30 -22.68 -14.47
C VAL A 79 -10.78 -22.48 -13.04
N PRO A 80 -10.24 -23.52 -12.38
CA PRO A 80 -9.59 -23.35 -11.08
C PRO A 80 -8.34 -22.49 -11.17
N LEU A 81 -8.26 -21.40 -10.40
CA LEU A 81 -7.16 -20.45 -10.43
C LEU A 81 -6.25 -20.61 -9.20
N ALA A 82 -4.94 -20.58 -9.42
CA ALA A 82 -3.92 -20.63 -8.37
C ALA A 82 -3.18 -19.31 -8.26
N LEU A 83 -2.77 -18.95 -7.03
CA LEU A 83 -1.93 -17.77 -6.77
C LEU A 83 -0.47 -18.18 -6.67
N HIS A 84 0.39 -17.48 -7.38
CA HIS A 84 1.84 -17.60 -7.28
C HIS A 84 2.47 -16.25 -6.94
N ALA A 85 3.61 -16.29 -6.26
CA ALA A 85 4.36 -15.10 -5.89
C ALA A 85 5.83 -15.18 -6.33
N GLY A 86 6.36 -14.04 -6.76
CA GLY A 86 7.74 -13.91 -7.23
C GLY A 86 8.02 -14.76 -8.47
N THR A 87 9.21 -15.35 -8.52
CA THR A 87 9.64 -16.27 -9.59
C THR A 87 9.42 -17.73 -9.24
N GLY A 88 8.76 -18.02 -8.11
CA GLY A 88 8.51 -19.39 -7.66
C GLY A 88 7.47 -20.09 -8.55
N GLU A 89 7.69 -21.38 -8.77
CA GLU A 89 6.71 -22.26 -9.44
C GLU A 89 5.67 -22.81 -8.45
N GLU A 90 5.98 -22.82 -7.15
CA GLU A 90 5.05 -23.26 -6.12
C GLU A 90 3.91 -22.25 -5.93
N ALA A 91 2.69 -22.78 -5.82
CA ALA A 91 1.52 -21.97 -5.57
C ALA A 91 1.48 -21.56 -4.09
N VAL A 92 1.29 -20.26 -3.84
CA VAL A 92 1.02 -19.71 -2.50
C VAL A 92 -0.37 -20.13 -2.03
N GLU A 93 -1.32 -20.22 -2.97
CA GLU A 93 -2.65 -20.78 -2.74
C GLU A 93 -2.98 -21.78 -3.85
N PRO A 94 -3.46 -23.00 -3.51
CA PRO A 94 -3.75 -24.03 -4.50
C PRO A 94 -4.90 -23.63 -5.44
N PRO A 95 -4.99 -24.25 -6.64
CA PRO A 95 -6.03 -23.94 -7.61
C PRO A 95 -7.44 -24.12 -7.04
N ARG A 96 -8.29 -23.09 -7.18
CA ARG A 96 -9.71 -23.16 -6.80
C ARG A 96 -10.59 -22.30 -7.69
N LEU A 97 -11.88 -22.64 -7.77
CA LEU A 97 -12.86 -21.76 -8.41
C LEU A 97 -13.07 -20.52 -7.54
N LEU A 98 -13.06 -19.35 -8.18
CA LEU A 98 -13.26 -18.07 -7.52
C LEU A 98 -14.71 -17.60 -7.71
N PRO A 99 -15.34 -17.06 -6.66
CA PRO A 99 -16.65 -16.43 -6.81
C PRO A 99 -16.52 -15.12 -7.60
N ILE A 100 -17.60 -14.70 -8.26
CA ILE A 100 -17.74 -13.30 -8.68
C ILE A 100 -18.18 -12.47 -7.47
N ARG A 101 -17.45 -11.41 -7.17
CA ARG A 101 -17.85 -10.42 -6.18
C ARG A 101 -19.12 -9.70 -6.64
N ALA A 102 -20.19 -9.81 -5.87
CA ALA A 102 -21.40 -9.01 -6.07
C ALA A 102 -21.13 -7.55 -5.66
N GLY A 103 -21.31 -6.62 -6.61
CA GLY A 103 -21.16 -5.19 -6.37
C GLY A 103 -20.74 -4.43 -7.62
N ALA A 104 -21.12 -3.15 -7.71
CA ALA A 104 -20.61 -2.29 -8.75
C ALA A 104 -19.11 -2.08 -8.53
N ASP A 105 -18.30 -2.42 -9.53
CA ASP A 105 -16.90 -2.02 -9.52
C ASP A 105 -16.81 -0.48 -9.41
N ALA A 106 -15.80 0.00 -8.69
CA ALA A 106 -15.64 1.43 -8.46
C ALA A 106 -15.56 2.16 -9.81
N SER A 107 -16.53 3.03 -10.08
CA SER A 107 -16.53 3.79 -11.33
C SER A 107 -15.38 4.79 -11.29
N CYS A 108 -14.35 4.59 -12.09
CA CYS A 108 -13.26 5.56 -12.28
C CYS A 108 -13.69 6.70 -13.22
N ASN A 109 -14.88 7.26 -12.98
CA ASN A 109 -15.51 8.25 -13.85
C ASN A 109 -15.04 9.69 -13.59
N THR A 110 -14.17 9.90 -12.60
CA THR A 110 -13.53 11.18 -12.31
C THR A 110 -12.04 10.98 -12.14
N ILE A 111 -11.24 12.01 -12.43
CA ILE A 111 -9.78 12.01 -12.21
C ILE A 111 -9.47 11.69 -10.75
N ALA A 112 -10.22 12.27 -9.80
CA ALA A 112 -10.04 12.01 -8.37
C ALA A 112 -10.19 10.51 -8.02
N LYS A 113 -11.14 9.81 -8.64
CA LYS A 113 -11.33 8.36 -8.42
C LYS A 113 -10.26 7.51 -9.12
N VAL A 114 -9.79 7.94 -10.29
CA VAL A 114 -8.65 7.30 -10.97
C VAL A 114 -7.41 7.39 -10.08
N VAL A 115 -7.11 8.58 -9.53
CA VAL A 115 -5.96 8.78 -8.64
C VAL A 115 -6.15 8.04 -7.31
N ALA A 116 -7.36 8.00 -6.75
CA ALA A 116 -7.63 7.22 -5.54
C ALA A 116 -7.47 5.70 -5.75
N ALA A 117 -7.51 5.22 -6.99
CA ALA A 117 -7.24 3.84 -7.35
C ALA A 117 -5.76 3.60 -7.73
N ASP A 118 -4.93 4.65 -7.77
CA ASP A 118 -3.50 4.54 -8.07
C ASP A 118 -2.76 3.90 -6.88
N PRO A 119 -2.11 2.74 -7.05
CA PRO A 119 -1.37 2.07 -5.98
C PRO A 119 -0.17 2.87 -5.47
N THR A 120 0.28 3.89 -6.21
CA THR A 120 1.45 4.70 -5.85
C THR A 120 1.11 5.85 -4.92
N VAL A 121 -0.18 6.06 -4.61
CA VAL A 121 -0.67 7.18 -3.82
C VAL A 121 -1.38 6.70 -2.55
N THR A 122 -1.08 7.38 -1.44
CA THR A 122 -1.81 7.27 -0.19
C THR A 122 -3.03 8.19 -0.24
N GLY A 123 -4.23 7.61 -0.15
CA GLY A 123 -5.49 8.34 -0.17
C GLY A 123 -5.88 8.98 1.17
N ASP A 124 -5.29 8.51 2.27
CA ASP A 124 -5.52 9.00 3.63
C ASP A 124 -4.27 8.80 4.50
N ILE A 125 -3.90 9.79 5.30
CA ILE A 125 -2.68 9.70 6.13
C ILE A 125 -2.74 8.53 7.11
N GLY A 126 -3.93 8.11 7.54
CA GLY A 126 -4.16 6.96 8.41
C GLY A 126 -3.67 5.63 7.81
N GLN A 127 -3.55 5.52 6.48
CA GLN A 127 -2.98 4.35 5.81
C GLN A 127 -1.48 4.13 6.13
N LEU A 128 -0.80 5.15 6.67
CA LEU A 128 0.59 5.06 7.11
C LEU A 128 0.73 4.67 8.59
N SER A 129 -0.38 4.53 9.32
CA SER A 129 -0.34 4.21 10.77
C SER A 129 0.44 2.93 11.08
N ALA A 130 0.32 1.90 10.22
CA ALA A 130 1.05 0.65 10.33
C ALA A 130 2.57 0.76 10.06
N HIS A 131 3.06 1.91 9.57
CA HIS A 131 4.47 2.19 9.28
C HIS A 131 5.21 2.92 10.40
N GLY A 132 4.60 3.04 11.59
CA GLY A 132 5.25 3.60 12.78
C GLY A 132 6.69 3.11 13.03
N PRO A 133 6.97 1.79 12.95
CA PRO A 133 8.33 1.27 13.11
C PRO A 133 9.33 1.77 12.06
N VAL A 134 8.91 1.90 10.79
CA VAL A 134 9.77 2.42 9.70
C VAL A 134 10.11 3.89 9.97
N LEU A 135 9.12 4.68 10.34
CA LEU A 135 9.31 6.10 10.68
C LEU A 135 10.22 6.27 11.92
N ALA A 136 10.04 5.43 12.94
CA ALA A 136 10.88 5.42 14.13
C ALA A 136 12.33 5.01 13.81
N ALA A 137 12.53 4.02 12.94
CA ALA A 137 13.86 3.61 12.50
C ALA A 137 14.57 4.72 11.71
N PHE A 138 13.85 5.45 10.86
CA PHE A 138 14.40 6.62 10.17
C PHE A 138 14.80 7.71 11.17
N LEU A 139 13.92 8.04 12.12
CA LEU A 139 14.20 9.02 13.18
C LEU A 139 15.46 8.65 13.96
N ALA A 140 15.58 7.38 14.38
CA ALA A 140 16.73 6.89 15.12
C ALA A 140 18.04 6.95 14.31
N ARG A 141 17.98 6.72 12.99
CA ARG A 141 19.15 6.71 12.10
C ARG A 141 19.65 8.11 11.75
N HIS A 142 18.72 9.04 11.54
CA HIS A 142 19.03 10.36 10.97
C HIS A 142 18.89 11.52 11.95
N GLY A 143 18.30 11.28 13.12
CA GLY A 143 18.02 12.30 14.12
C GLY A 143 16.73 13.08 13.86
N VAL A 144 16.33 13.83 14.89
CA VAL A 144 15.03 14.53 14.96
C VAL A 144 14.88 15.62 13.92
N GLU A 145 15.89 16.47 13.76
CA GLU A 145 15.84 17.58 12.81
C GLU A 145 15.68 17.10 11.36
N ARG A 146 16.46 16.08 10.96
CA ARG A 146 16.36 15.50 9.61
C ARG A 146 15.00 14.84 9.39
N PHE A 147 14.44 14.18 10.40
CA PHE A 147 13.11 13.62 10.32
C PHE A 147 12.04 14.70 10.13
N ILE A 148 12.09 15.80 10.89
CA ILE A 148 11.14 16.92 10.76
C ILE A 148 11.20 17.53 9.36
N HIS A 149 12.40 17.82 8.84
CA HIS A 149 12.54 18.33 7.47
C HIS A 149 11.94 17.37 6.44
N THR A 150 12.22 16.08 6.58
CA THR A 150 11.70 15.05 5.67
C THR A 150 10.18 14.97 5.75
N ALA A 151 9.60 15.02 6.96
CA ALA A 151 8.16 15.04 7.19
C ALA A 151 7.48 16.25 6.54
N TYR A 152 8.06 17.45 6.68
CA TYR A 152 7.55 18.65 6.05
C TYR A 152 7.60 18.57 4.52
N VAL A 153 8.70 18.10 3.94
CA VAL A 153 8.82 17.95 2.49
C VAL A 153 7.84 16.90 1.98
N TYR A 154 7.71 15.78 2.69
CA TYR A 154 6.80 14.71 2.32
C TYR A 154 5.33 15.13 2.37
N VAL A 155 4.88 15.78 3.46
CA VAL A 155 3.46 16.13 3.66
C VAL A 155 3.09 17.47 2.99
N LEU A 156 3.91 18.50 3.17
CA LEU A 156 3.59 19.88 2.77
C LEU A 156 4.32 20.30 1.47
N GLY A 157 5.32 19.54 1.03
CA GLY A 157 6.09 19.86 -0.18
C GLY A 157 7.00 21.08 -0.04
N ARG A 158 7.44 21.38 1.19
CA ARG A 158 8.38 22.46 1.51
C ARG A 158 9.27 22.08 2.69
N PRO A 159 10.44 22.71 2.88
CA PRO A 159 11.25 22.48 4.09
C PRO A 159 10.55 23.04 5.34
N ALA A 160 10.83 22.42 6.48
CA ALA A 160 10.52 22.97 7.79
C ALA A 160 11.27 24.29 8.00
N ASP A 161 10.59 25.25 8.63
CA ASP A 161 11.18 26.49 9.14
C ASP A 161 11.68 26.30 10.58
N GLU A 162 12.44 27.28 11.09
CA GLU A 162 13.00 27.24 12.45
C GLU A 162 11.92 27.09 13.52
N ASN A 163 10.75 27.70 13.31
CA ASN A 163 9.62 27.61 14.23
C ASN A 163 9.05 26.18 14.27
N GLY A 164 8.85 25.55 13.12
CA GLY A 164 8.40 24.16 13.02
C GLY A 164 9.35 23.20 13.73
N ILE A 165 10.66 23.38 13.55
CA ILE A 165 11.68 22.58 14.25
C ILE A 165 11.60 22.83 15.76
N GLY A 166 11.57 24.09 16.19
CA GLY A 166 11.50 24.47 17.60
C GLY A 166 10.26 23.95 18.33
N VAL A 167 9.14 23.81 17.62
CA VAL A 167 7.90 23.24 18.18
C VAL A 167 7.97 21.71 18.25
N TYR A 168 8.36 21.04 17.18
CA TYR A 168 8.21 19.58 17.08
C TYR A 168 9.40 18.79 17.61
N ALA A 169 10.62 19.33 17.57
CA ALA A 169 11.80 18.60 18.03
C ALA A 169 11.71 18.18 19.51
N PRO A 170 11.38 19.10 20.47
CA PRO A 170 11.26 18.71 21.87
C PRO A 170 10.15 17.66 22.10
N LEU A 171 9.06 17.73 21.33
CA LEU A 171 7.95 16.78 21.46
C LEU A 171 8.33 15.37 21.00
N LEU A 172 9.13 15.27 19.93
CA LEU A 172 9.66 14.00 19.44
C LEU A 172 10.72 13.43 20.41
N ASP A 173 11.63 14.29 20.90
CA ASP A 173 12.69 13.88 21.85
C ASP A 173 12.12 13.35 23.16
N LEU A 174 11.06 14.00 23.67
CA LEU A 174 10.37 13.58 24.88
C LEU A 174 9.43 12.38 24.65
N GLY A 175 9.25 11.94 23.40
CA GLY A 175 8.28 10.90 23.03
C GLY A 175 6.80 11.31 23.21
N ALA A 176 6.55 12.60 23.48
CA ALA A 176 5.20 13.17 23.59
C ALA A 176 4.47 13.20 22.23
N LEU A 177 5.24 13.19 21.14
CA LEU A 177 4.75 13.06 19.77
C LEU A 177 5.43 11.86 19.12
N SER A 178 4.66 10.99 18.47
CA SER A 178 5.22 9.90 17.68
C SER A 178 5.60 10.39 16.26
N PRO A 179 6.53 9.71 15.56
CA PRO A 179 6.86 10.01 14.17
C PRO A 179 5.62 10.05 13.26
N PHE A 180 4.73 9.06 13.38
CA PHE A 180 3.46 9.05 12.67
C PHE A 180 2.54 10.21 13.10
N GLY A 181 2.49 10.51 14.40
CA GLY A 181 1.73 11.63 14.94
C GLY A 181 2.11 12.96 14.31
N LEU A 182 3.41 13.20 14.05
CA LEU A 182 3.85 14.39 13.33
C LEU A 182 3.26 14.44 11.90
N LEU A 183 3.36 13.35 11.14
CA LEU A 183 2.78 13.30 9.78
C LEU A 183 1.28 13.56 9.79
N ALA A 184 0.56 12.97 10.75
CA ALA A 184 -0.88 13.18 10.93
C ALA A 184 -1.22 14.63 11.29
N LEU A 185 -0.43 15.27 12.16
CA LEU A 185 -0.61 16.69 12.51
C LEU A 185 -0.38 17.61 11.30
N LEU A 186 0.68 17.37 10.53
CA LEU A 186 0.95 18.15 9.32
C LEU A 186 -0.17 17.97 8.28
N ALA A 187 -0.66 16.76 8.08
CA ALA A 187 -1.77 16.47 7.17
C ALA A 187 -3.10 17.07 7.63
N ALA A 188 -3.29 17.25 8.94
CA ALA A 188 -4.47 17.89 9.51
C ALA A 188 -4.40 19.43 9.52
N SER A 189 -3.24 20.02 9.21
CA SER A 189 -3.03 21.47 9.24
C SER A 189 -3.83 22.22 8.16
N ASP A 190 -4.11 23.50 8.42
CA ASP A 190 -4.77 24.36 7.43
C ASP A 190 -3.92 24.55 6.17
N GLU A 191 -2.59 24.47 6.29
CA GLU A 191 -1.68 24.52 5.15
C GLU A 191 -1.92 23.35 4.18
N PHE A 192 -1.99 22.12 4.72
CA PHE A 192 -2.28 20.95 3.90
C PHE A 192 -3.69 21.03 3.31
N ARG A 193 -4.69 21.46 4.09
CA ARG A 193 -6.08 21.62 3.61
C ARG A 193 -6.22 22.67 2.51
N ALA A 194 -5.43 23.75 2.57
CA ALA A 194 -5.42 24.78 1.54
C ALA A 194 -4.83 24.28 0.22
N ARG A 195 -3.90 23.31 0.27
CA ARG A 195 -3.27 22.70 -0.90
C ARG A 195 -3.08 21.19 -0.69
N PRO A 196 -4.15 20.38 -0.79
CA PRO A 196 -4.05 18.94 -0.58
C PRO A 196 -3.12 18.31 -1.60
N ARG A 197 -2.32 17.34 -1.14
CA ARG A 197 -1.36 16.62 -1.99
C ARG A 197 -1.59 15.13 -1.90
N PHE A 198 -1.27 14.46 -2.98
CA PHE A 198 -1.13 13.01 -3.01
C PHE A 198 0.21 12.64 -2.39
N LEU A 199 0.17 11.85 -1.33
CA LEU A 199 1.36 11.38 -0.63
C LEU A 199 1.81 10.05 -1.25
N ALA A 200 3.11 9.84 -1.40
CA ALA A 200 3.62 8.61 -1.99
C ALA A 200 3.30 7.39 -1.12
N ALA A 201 2.82 6.31 -1.72
CA ALA A 201 2.58 5.06 -1.00
C ALA A 201 3.88 4.48 -0.42
N PRO A 202 3.83 3.82 0.75
CA PRO A 202 5.00 3.40 1.51
C PRO A 202 5.83 2.30 0.85
N ASN A 203 5.25 1.66 -0.16
CA ASN A 203 5.85 0.60 -0.95
C ASN A 203 6.44 1.10 -2.28
N THR A 204 6.59 2.43 -2.42
CA THR A 204 7.20 3.08 -3.59
C THR A 204 8.55 3.71 -3.21
N PRO A 205 9.47 3.88 -4.18
CA PRO A 205 10.73 4.60 -3.93
C PRO A 205 10.55 6.06 -3.50
N ALA A 206 9.39 6.67 -3.79
CA ALA A 206 9.07 8.03 -3.37
C ALA A 206 8.71 8.13 -1.87
N PHE A 207 8.52 7.01 -1.17
CA PHE A 207 8.41 6.98 0.28
C PHE A 207 9.79 7.05 0.93
N VAL A 208 10.23 8.29 1.11
CA VAL A 208 11.57 8.67 1.58
C VAL A 208 12.00 8.07 2.93
N PHE A 209 11.06 7.59 3.74
CA PHE A 209 11.36 7.01 5.06
C PHE A 209 11.80 5.55 5.01
N ALA A 210 11.54 4.83 3.91
CA ALA A 210 11.94 3.43 3.74
C ALA A 210 13.31 3.26 3.06
N SER A 211 13.97 4.35 2.66
CA SER A 211 15.29 4.28 2.02
C SER A 211 16.37 3.88 3.06
N PRO A 212 17.31 2.99 2.68
CA PRO A 212 18.40 2.54 3.55
C PRO A 212 19.40 3.67 3.91
#